data_AF-A0AB39LHW6-F1
#
_entry.id   AF-A0AB39LHW6-F1
#
_cell.length_a   1.000
_cell.length_b   1.000
_cell.length_c   1.000
_cell.angle_alpha   90.00
_cell.angle_beta   90.00
_cell.angle_gamma   90.00
#
_symmetry.space_group_name_H-M   'P 1'
#
loop_
_entity.id
_entity.type
_entity.pdbx_description
1 polymer ?
#
loop_
_entity_poly.entity_id
_entity_poly.type
_entity_poly.pdbx_seq_one_letter_code
_entity_poly.pdbx_strand_id
1 'polypeptide(L)'
;MTRLASFWSGLGGDPALVSRVSAVERPGVLPSRLPVREFAGACVGVCALAAAELAARRAGGGEVPAVRVDDGAVATAFVSERHLRTDGRAAESFAPLSRFWRTADGWVRTHANYPHHRARLLSALGTPEDPDAVAAMLARRSAVEVEETVTAAGGLAVALRTPEEWAAHEQGAAVARPPLVERVRLDSAPARELSPPAGTPLLPAAGLRVLDLTRVIAGPIATRTLALLGADVLRLDPPDLPELPDQHTDTGFGKRSALVDLASGREAVEELVARADVVVTGYRPGALDRFGLSAEALAERRPGVVVAQLSAWGATGPWAGRRGFDSLVQVATGIAHIEGERDRPGALPAQALDHGTGYLLAAGVLRALSDQTEAGGSRLVRVALARTAGDLLRGAGGPRAAEEGETNLSPTPWLAERDSPLGHLRYALPPVEFEEGPRDWARPPGRWGTDETRWL
;
A
#
# COMPACT_ATOMS: atom_id res chain seq x y z
N MET A 1 -19.24 10.83 0.71
CA MET A 1 -18.76 11.50 1.95
C MET A 1 -18.79 10.61 3.20
N THR A 2 -19.77 9.73 3.42
CA THR A 2 -19.91 8.93 4.66
C THR A 2 -18.71 8.02 4.98
N ARG A 3 -18.13 7.33 3.97
CA ARG A 3 -16.94 6.47 4.17
C ARG A 3 -15.70 7.27 4.57
N LEU A 4 -15.47 8.43 3.93
CA LEU A 4 -14.38 9.33 4.27
C LEU A 4 -14.48 9.81 5.72
N ALA A 5 -15.68 10.21 6.17
CA ALA A 5 -15.92 10.62 7.55
C ALA A 5 -15.62 9.49 8.55
N SER A 6 -16.01 8.24 8.23
CA SER A 6 -15.70 7.08 9.06
C SER A 6 -14.19 6.81 9.14
N PHE A 7 -13.46 6.93 8.03
CA PHE A 7 -12.01 6.74 8.02
C PHE A 7 -11.30 7.84 8.81
N TRP A 8 -11.74 9.09 8.63
CA TRP A 8 -11.20 10.24 9.34
C TRP A 8 -11.40 10.14 10.85
N SER A 9 -12.60 9.75 11.28
CA SER A 9 -12.89 9.49 12.68
C SER A 9 -12.06 8.32 13.24
N GLY A 10 -11.86 7.25 12.47
CA GLY A 10 -10.98 6.13 12.85
C GLY A 10 -9.51 6.54 13.02
N LEU A 11 -9.08 7.58 12.30
CA LEU A 11 -7.79 8.26 12.46
C LEU A 11 -7.78 9.28 13.61
N GLY A 12 -8.83 9.35 14.41
CA GLY A 12 -8.99 10.31 15.51
C GLY A 12 -8.90 11.76 15.04
N GLY A 13 -9.29 12.04 13.80
CA GLY A 13 -9.37 13.40 13.26
C GLY A 13 -10.66 14.09 13.69
N ASP A 14 -10.64 15.42 13.74
CA ASP A 14 -11.83 16.23 14.05
C ASP A 14 -12.89 16.07 12.96
N PRO A 15 -14.09 15.55 13.26
CA PRO A 15 -15.17 15.40 12.28
C PRO A 15 -15.54 16.70 11.54
N ALA A 16 -15.32 17.87 12.15
CA ALA A 16 -15.58 19.15 11.50
C ALA A 16 -14.71 19.36 10.25
N LEU A 17 -13.49 18.81 10.22
CA LEU A 17 -12.57 18.96 9.08
C LEU A 17 -13.03 18.20 7.83
N VAL A 18 -14.01 17.29 7.93
CA VAL A 18 -14.59 16.62 6.76
C VAL A 18 -15.25 17.64 5.82
N SER A 19 -15.75 18.77 6.33
CA SER A 19 -16.33 19.84 5.49
C SER A 19 -15.30 20.56 4.62
N ARG A 20 -14.00 20.39 4.89
CA ARG A 20 -12.89 20.90 4.05
C ARG A 20 -12.65 20.04 2.81
N VAL A 21 -13.30 18.88 2.71
CA VAL A 21 -13.13 17.97 1.58
C VAL A 21 -14.27 18.14 0.58
N SER A 22 -13.92 18.49 -0.64
CA SER A 22 -14.81 18.47 -1.80
C SER A 22 -14.50 17.27 -2.70
N ALA A 23 -15.51 16.73 -3.37
CA ALA A 23 -15.37 15.62 -4.31
C ALA A 23 -15.82 16.06 -5.71
N VAL A 24 -15.11 15.58 -6.73
CA VAL A 24 -15.49 15.68 -8.13
C VAL A 24 -15.75 14.28 -8.64
N GLU A 25 -17.03 13.96 -8.76
CA GLU A 25 -17.47 12.63 -9.17
C GLU A 25 -17.24 12.42 -10.67
N ARG A 26 -16.65 11.28 -11.02
CA ARG A 26 -16.46 10.84 -12.40
C ARG A 26 -17.09 9.46 -12.56
N PRO A 27 -18.33 9.36 -13.05
CA PRO A 27 -19.00 8.06 -13.24
C PRO A 27 -18.20 7.12 -14.17
N GLY A 28 -18.37 5.82 -13.97
CA GLY A 28 -17.74 4.77 -14.78
C GLY A 28 -16.32 4.40 -14.40
N VAL A 29 -15.58 5.21 -13.63
CA VAL A 29 -14.20 4.85 -13.23
C VAL A 29 -14.18 3.74 -12.18
N LEU A 30 -13.16 2.88 -12.26
CA LEU A 30 -13.00 1.72 -11.37
C LEU A 30 -14.29 0.86 -11.28
N PRO A 31 -14.83 0.38 -12.42
CA PRO A 31 -16.07 -0.39 -12.43
C PRO A 31 -15.89 -1.70 -11.65
N SER A 32 -16.83 -1.96 -10.74
CA SER A 32 -16.75 -3.07 -9.78
C SER A 32 -18.13 -3.32 -9.17
N ARG A 33 -18.39 -4.57 -8.76
CA ARG A 33 -19.59 -4.90 -7.98
C ARG A 33 -19.48 -4.40 -6.53
N LEU A 34 -18.26 -4.15 -6.08
CA LEU A 34 -17.95 -3.49 -4.81
C LEU A 34 -17.80 -1.97 -5.00
N PRO A 35 -17.97 -1.17 -3.92
CA PRO A 35 -17.84 0.29 -3.98
C PRO A 35 -16.38 0.77 -4.05
N VAL A 36 -15.64 0.31 -5.07
CA VAL A 36 -14.20 0.57 -5.24
C VAL A 36 -13.92 2.04 -5.48
N ARG A 37 -14.72 2.73 -6.30
CA ARG A 37 -14.59 4.18 -6.55
C ARG A 37 -14.71 4.98 -5.25
N GLU A 38 -15.79 4.76 -4.50
CA GLU A 38 -16.03 5.47 -3.23
C GLU A 38 -14.98 5.11 -2.17
N PHE A 39 -14.53 3.85 -2.14
CA PHE A 39 -13.45 3.39 -1.28
C PHE A 39 -12.11 4.06 -1.60
N ALA A 40 -11.72 4.10 -2.89
CA ALA A 40 -10.49 4.69 -3.35
C ALA A 40 -10.45 6.20 -3.06
N GLY A 41 -11.54 6.91 -3.36
CA GLY A 41 -11.69 8.33 -3.06
C GLY A 41 -11.63 8.62 -1.56
N ALA A 42 -12.22 7.78 -0.71
CA ALA A 42 -12.13 7.92 0.74
C ALA A 42 -10.69 7.74 1.27
N CYS A 43 -9.95 6.74 0.77
CA CYS A 43 -8.55 6.50 1.15
C CYS A 43 -7.65 7.69 0.80
N VAL A 44 -7.75 8.20 -0.43
CA VAL A 44 -6.99 9.37 -0.88
C VAL A 44 -7.41 10.62 -0.12
N GLY A 45 -8.72 10.82 0.07
CA GLY A 45 -9.26 12.00 0.74
C GLY A 45 -8.80 12.14 2.19
N VAL A 46 -8.79 11.06 2.99
CA VAL A 46 -8.26 11.14 4.37
C VAL A 46 -6.75 11.34 4.41
N CYS A 47 -6.01 10.84 3.41
CA CYS A 47 -4.58 11.10 3.28
C CYS A 47 -4.30 12.58 2.96
N ALA A 48 -5.04 13.17 2.02
CA ALA A 48 -4.94 14.59 1.68
C ALA A 48 -5.36 15.49 2.86
N LEU A 49 -6.42 15.12 3.58
CA LEU A 49 -6.87 15.85 4.77
C LEU A 49 -5.86 15.77 5.91
N ALA A 50 -5.24 14.61 6.14
CA ALA A 50 -4.15 14.48 7.13
C ALA A 50 -2.93 15.34 6.76
N ALA A 51 -2.61 15.45 5.47
CA ALA A 51 -1.52 16.29 4.98
C ALA A 51 -1.82 17.78 5.19
N ALA A 52 -3.03 18.22 4.82
CA ALA A 52 -3.49 19.59 5.02
C ALA A 52 -3.53 19.97 6.52
N GLU A 53 -4.03 19.07 7.38
CA GLU A 53 -4.04 19.29 8.83
C GLU A 53 -2.62 19.43 9.39
N LEU A 54 -1.69 18.56 8.98
CA LEU A 54 -0.29 18.64 9.41
C LEU A 54 0.35 19.97 9.02
N ALA A 55 0.08 20.48 7.81
CA ALA A 55 0.57 21.79 7.40
C ALA A 55 0.02 22.92 8.27
N ALA A 56 -1.30 22.94 8.51
CA ALA A 56 -1.94 23.95 9.34
C ALA A 56 -1.40 23.93 10.78
N ARG A 57 -1.20 22.74 11.37
CA ARG A 57 -0.57 22.59 12.70
C ARG A 57 0.85 23.11 12.72
N ARG A 58 1.67 22.74 11.74
CA ARG A 58 3.07 23.23 11.64
C ARG A 58 3.15 24.74 11.41
N ALA A 59 2.14 25.36 10.84
CA ALA A 59 2.03 26.81 10.66
C ALA A 59 1.47 27.56 11.89
N GLY A 60 1.25 26.87 13.02
CA GLY A 60 0.77 27.49 14.27
C GLY A 60 -0.74 27.39 14.49
N GLY A 61 -1.45 26.50 13.80
CA GLY A 61 -2.88 26.22 14.04
C GLY A 61 -3.85 27.05 13.21
N GLY A 62 -3.49 27.41 11.98
CA GLY A 62 -4.35 28.13 11.05
C GLY A 62 -5.48 27.29 10.44
N GLU A 63 -6.21 27.89 9.49
CA GLU A 63 -7.24 27.16 8.75
C GLU A 63 -6.63 25.99 7.97
N VAL A 64 -7.27 24.82 8.01
CA VAL A 64 -6.83 23.64 7.27
C VAL A 64 -7.08 23.87 5.76
N PRO A 65 -6.06 23.76 4.90
CA PRO A 65 -6.20 23.90 3.45
C PRO A 65 -7.36 23.09 2.89
N ALA A 66 -8.11 23.63 1.92
CA ALA A 66 -9.21 22.90 1.30
C ALA A 66 -8.69 21.69 0.53
N VAL A 67 -9.37 20.56 0.64
CA VAL A 67 -9.02 19.30 -0.02
C VAL A 67 -9.98 19.05 -1.17
N ARG A 68 -9.45 18.56 -2.29
CA ARG A 68 -10.24 18.16 -3.45
C ARG A 68 -9.92 16.72 -3.83
N VAL A 69 -10.94 15.90 -4.01
CA VAL A 69 -10.81 14.50 -4.44
C VAL A 69 -11.49 14.35 -5.80
N ASP A 70 -10.72 14.17 -6.87
CA ASP A 70 -11.25 13.88 -8.21
C ASP A 70 -11.17 12.39 -8.50
N ASP A 71 -12.33 11.76 -8.72
CA ASP A 71 -12.40 10.32 -9.01
C ASP A 71 -11.54 9.93 -10.21
N GLY A 72 -11.35 10.80 -11.20
CA GLY A 72 -10.52 10.54 -12.36
C GLY A 72 -9.02 10.51 -12.03
N ALA A 73 -8.57 11.41 -11.15
CA ALA A 73 -7.20 11.42 -10.63
C ALA A 73 -6.94 10.16 -9.79
N VAL A 74 -7.88 9.86 -8.88
CA VAL A 74 -7.83 8.67 -8.02
C VAL A 74 -7.78 7.40 -8.87
N ALA A 75 -8.69 7.25 -9.84
CA ALA A 75 -8.73 6.09 -10.72
C ALA A 75 -7.43 5.92 -11.52
N THR A 76 -6.95 6.99 -12.16
CA THR A 76 -5.68 6.96 -12.92
C THR A 76 -4.50 6.55 -12.03
N ALA A 77 -4.46 7.03 -10.79
CA ALA A 77 -3.42 6.68 -9.83
C ALA A 77 -3.54 5.26 -9.27
N PHE A 78 -4.75 4.68 -9.19
CA PHE A 78 -4.99 3.30 -8.73
C PHE A 78 -4.65 2.24 -9.79
N VAL A 79 -4.52 2.66 -11.05
CA VAL A 79 -4.04 1.82 -12.16
C VAL A 79 -2.79 2.41 -12.81
N SER A 80 -1.93 3.07 -12.01
CA SER A 80 -0.76 3.81 -12.51
C SER A 80 0.18 2.92 -13.32
N GLU A 81 0.28 1.64 -12.97
CA GLU A 81 1.08 0.63 -13.67
C GLU A 81 0.64 0.45 -15.13
N ARG A 82 -0.66 0.63 -15.43
CA ARG A 82 -1.20 0.49 -16.80
C ARG A 82 -0.87 1.69 -17.67
N HIS A 83 -0.65 2.85 -17.04
CA HIS A 83 -0.33 4.09 -17.72
C HIS A 83 1.17 4.31 -17.88
N LEU A 84 1.99 3.67 -17.04
CA LEU A 84 3.44 3.75 -17.08
C LEU A 84 3.98 3.35 -18.45
N ARG A 85 4.78 4.23 -19.06
CA ARG A 85 5.62 3.91 -20.22
C ARG A 85 7.06 4.32 -19.94
N THR A 86 8.01 3.53 -20.42
CA THR A 86 9.44 3.86 -20.45
C THR A 86 9.91 3.74 -21.89
N ASP A 87 10.34 4.85 -22.49
CA ASP A 87 10.71 4.93 -23.91
C ASP A 87 9.61 4.35 -24.82
N GLY A 88 8.34 4.64 -24.50
CA GLY A 88 7.17 4.13 -25.21
C GLY A 88 6.76 2.68 -24.86
N ARG A 89 7.59 1.91 -24.16
CA ARG A 89 7.27 0.53 -23.74
C ARG A 89 6.31 0.51 -22.55
N ALA A 90 5.26 -0.31 -22.62
CA ALA A 90 4.37 -0.58 -21.49
C ALA A 90 5.02 -1.43 -20.40
N ALA A 91 4.66 -1.16 -19.15
CA ALA A 91 5.05 -1.95 -18.00
C ALA A 91 4.45 -3.37 -18.04
N GLU A 92 5.21 -4.36 -17.58
CA GLU A 92 4.75 -5.72 -17.38
C GLU A 92 4.08 -5.87 -15.99
N SER A 93 2.93 -6.56 -15.91
CA SER A 93 2.13 -6.64 -14.68
C SER A 93 2.22 -7.99 -13.97
N PHE A 94 1.82 -9.08 -14.62
CA PHE A 94 1.73 -10.40 -14.01
C PHE A 94 2.42 -11.48 -14.83
N ALA A 95 3.21 -12.31 -14.15
CA ALA A 95 3.80 -13.50 -14.75
C ALA A 95 2.71 -14.54 -15.10
N PRO A 96 2.92 -15.40 -16.12
CA PRO A 96 1.93 -16.37 -16.57
C PRO A 96 1.39 -17.31 -15.47
N LEU A 97 2.24 -17.67 -14.50
CA LEU A 97 1.87 -18.54 -13.39
C LEU A 97 1.25 -17.79 -12.19
N SER A 98 1.03 -16.48 -12.30
CA SER A 98 0.27 -15.69 -11.32
C SER A 98 -1.17 -15.54 -11.81
N ARG A 99 -1.95 -16.62 -11.72
CA ARG A 99 -3.31 -16.69 -12.24
C ARG A 99 -4.26 -17.48 -11.35
N PHE A 100 -5.55 -17.45 -11.69
CA PHE A 100 -6.54 -18.37 -11.15
C PHE A 100 -6.41 -19.73 -11.84
N TRP A 101 -6.47 -20.81 -11.04
CA TRP A 101 -6.45 -22.19 -11.50
C TRP A 101 -7.66 -22.93 -10.97
N ARG A 102 -8.26 -23.73 -11.84
CA ARG A 102 -9.36 -24.60 -11.46
C ARG A 102 -8.80 -25.81 -10.70
N THR A 103 -9.43 -26.16 -9.59
CA THR A 103 -9.11 -27.34 -8.77
C THR A 103 -10.27 -28.34 -8.82
N ALA A 104 -10.14 -29.47 -8.13
CA ALA A 104 -11.15 -30.52 -8.14
C ALA A 104 -12.52 -30.06 -7.59
N ASP A 105 -12.50 -29.08 -6.68
CA ASP A 105 -13.63 -28.61 -5.88
C ASP A 105 -13.83 -27.09 -5.91
N GLY A 106 -13.04 -26.35 -6.71
CA GLY A 106 -13.10 -24.90 -6.71
C GLY A 106 -11.98 -24.22 -7.49
N TRP A 107 -11.41 -23.18 -6.89
CA TRP A 107 -10.37 -22.37 -7.50
C TRP A 107 -9.27 -22.02 -6.49
N VAL A 108 -8.05 -21.91 -6.99
CA VAL A 108 -6.90 -21.39 -6.25
C VAL A 108 -6.25 -20.25 -7.04
N ARG A 109 -5.77 -19.23 -6.35
CA ARG A 109 -4.97 -18.16 -6.92
C ARG A 109 -3.52 -18.34 -6.51
N THR A 110 -2.61 -18.40 -7.47
CA THR A 110 -1.17 -18.42 -7.22
C THR A 110 -0.56 -17.04 -7.40
N HIS A 111 0.59 -16.81 -6.75
CA HIS A 111 1.41 -15.63 -6.97
C HIS A 111 2.87 -16.01 -7.23
N ALA A 112 3.26 -16.00 -8.50
CA ALA A 112 4.56 -16.44 -9.02
C ALA A 112 5.28 -15.34 -9.84
N ASN A 113 5.02 -14.06 -9.54
CA ASN A 113 5.64 -12.92 -10.24
C ASN A 113 7.16 -12.84 -10.03
N TYR A 114 7.65 -13.35 -8.89
CA TYR A 114 9.08 -13.33 -8.57
C TYR A 114 9.70 -14.70 -8.86
N PRO A 115 10.95 -14.77 -9.39
CA PRO A 115 11.60 -16.04 -9.72
C PRO A 115 11.64 -17.05 -8.57
N HIS A 116 11.91 -16.58 -7.34
CA HIS A 116 11.93 -17.45 -6.17
C HIS A 116 10.53 -17.96 -5.79
N HIS A 117 9.46 -17.16 -5.94
CA HIS A 117 8.09 -17.64 -5.72
C HIS A 117 7.69 -18.67 -6.78
N ARG A 118 8.06 -18.43 -8.04
CA ARG A 118 7.84 -19.37 -9.14
C ARG A 118 8.52 -20.72 -8.90
N ALA A 119 9.79 -20.70 -8.52
CA ALA A 119 10.54 -21.90 -8.19
C ALA A 119 9.89 -22.70 -7.05
N ARG A 120 9.40 -22.02 -5.99
CA ARG A 120 8.68 -22.69 -4.90
C ARG A 120 7.36 -23.30 -5.35
N LEU A 121 6.59 -22.62 -6.19
CA LEU A 121 5.34 -23.14 -6.75
C LEU A 121 5.60 -24.44 -7.54
N LEU A 122 6.53 -24.39 -8.49
CA LEU A 122 6.84 -25.55 -9.35
C LEU A 122 7.40 -26.73 -8.55
N SER A 123 8.29 -26.44 -7.59
CA SER A 123 8.83 -27.47 -6.69
C SER A 123 7.74 -28.09 -5.81
N ALA A 124 6.77 -27.32 -5.33
CA ALA A 124 5.67 -27.82 -4.50
C ALA A 124 4.70 -28.70 -5.29
N LEU A 125 4.51 -28.41 -6.57
CA LEU A 125 3.62 -29.16 -7.46
C LEU A 125 4.33 -30.34 -8.15
N GLY A 126 5.66 -30.36 -8.16
CA GLY A 126 6.44 -31.37 -8.89
C GLY A 126 6.25 -31.28 -10.41
N THR A 127 6.02 -30.08 -10.93
CA THR A 127 5.73 -29.84 -12.36
C THR A 127 6.83 -29.01 -13.03
N PRO A 128 7.06 -29.19 -14.35
CA PRO A 128 7.88 -28.24 -15.12
C PRO A 128 7.24 -26.85 -15.16
N GLU A 129 8.00 -25.84 -15.60
CA GLU A 129 7.49 -24.48 -15.87
C GLU A 129 6.63 -24.46 -17.14
N ASP A 130 5.47 -25.12 -17.07
CA ASP A 130 4.49 -25.24 -18.14
C ASP A 130 3.08 -25.03 -17.58
N PRO A 131 2.34 -24.00 -18.05
CA PRO A 131 0.99 -23.73 -17.58
C PRO A 131 0.03 -24.92 -17.70
N ASP A 132 0.18 -25.77 -18.73
CA ASP A 132 -0.71 -26.91 -18.95
C ASP A 132 -0.41 -28.04 -17.96
N ALA A 133 0.87 -28.35 -17.71
CA ALA A 133 1.28 -29.28 -16.67
C ALA A 133 0.82 -28.83 -15.27
N VAL A 134 0.94 -27.53 -14.96
CA VAL A 134 0.45 -26.95 -13.70
C VAL A 134 -1.07 -27.09 -13.60
N ALA A 135 -1.81 -26.75 -14.66
CA ALA A 135 -3.27 -26.90 -14.68
C ALA A 135 -3.71 -28.35 -14.45
N ALA A 136 -3.07 -29.30 -15.13
CA ALA A 136 -3.39 -30.72 -15.00
C ALA A 136 -3.15 -31.26 -13.58
N MET A 137 -2.10 -30.77 -12.90
CA MET A 137 -1.81 -31.11 -11.50
C MET A 137 -2.86 -30.52 -10.55
N LEU A 138 -3.17 -29.23 -10.71
CA LEU A 138 -4.10 -28.53 -9.82
C LEU A 138 -5.55 -29.04 -9.97
N ALA A 139 -5.97 -29.43 -11.17
CA ALA A 139 -7.31 -29.94 -11.44
C ALA A 139 -7.67 -31.23 -10.68
N ARG A 140 -6.68 -31.95 -10.13
CA ARG A 140 -6.86 -33.23 -9.42
C ARG A 140 -6.83 -33.11 -7.90
N ARG A 141 -6.57 -31.91 -7.36
CA ARG A 141 -6.41 -31.66 -5.92
C ARG A 141 -7.47 -30.70 -5.43
N SER A 142 -7.78 -30.72 -4.14
CA SER A 142 -8.67 -29.71 -3.56
C SER A 142 -7.99 -28.34 -3.46
N ALA A 143 -8.76 -27.25 -3.51
CA ALA A 143 -8.22 -25.89 -3.41
C ALA A 143 -7.43 -25.66 -2.12
N VAL A 144 -7.96 -26.17 -1.00
CA VAL A 144 -7.33 -26.06 0.33
C VAL A 144 -6.04 -26.88 0.40
N GLU A 145 -6.04 -28.11 -0.10
CA GLU A 145 -4.83 -28.94 -0.14
C GLU A 145 -3.70 -28.28 -0.96
N VAL A 146 -4.05 -27.62 -2.07
CA VAL A 146 -3.08 -26.84 -2.87
C VAL A 146 -2.56 -25.64 -2.07
N GLU A 147 -3.44 -24.85 -1.45
CA GLU A 147 -3.06 -23.72 -0.59
C GLU A 147 -2.05 -24.17 0.48
N GLU A 148 -2.36 -25.25 1.19
CA GLU A 148 -1.51 -25.78 2.26
C GLU A 148 -0.18 -26.31 1.73
N THR A 149 -0.20 -27.11 0.66
CA THR A 149 1.01 -27.71 0.08
C THR A 149 1.97 -26.63 -0.43
N VAL A 150 1.46 -25.67 -1.20
CA VAL A 150 2.28 -24.61 -1.78
C VAL A 150 2.78 -23.66 -0.68
N THR A 151 1.94 -23.34 0.31
CA THR A 151 2.34 -22.48 1.44
C THR A 151 3.41 -23.16 2.30
N ALA A 152 3.29 -24.46 2.58
CA ALA A 152 4.28 -25.22 3.33
C ALA A 152 5.65 -25.25 2.63
N ALA A 153 5.67 -25.25 1.30
CA ALA A 153 6.89 -25.13 0.50
C ALA A 153 7.45 -23.69 0.41
N GLY A 154 6.81 -22.72 1.06
CA GLY A 154 7.16 -21.30 0.99
C GLY A 154 6.76 -20.60 -0.31
N GLY A 155 5.94 -21.27 -1.15
CA GLY A 155 5.27 -20.67 -2.29
C GLY A 155 4.02 -19.87 -1.86
N LEU A 156 3.30 -19.33 -2.83
CA LEU A 156 2.08 -18.57 -2.58
C LEU A 156 0.92 -19.09 -3.42
N ALA A 157 -0.05 -19.69 -2.74
CA ALA A 157 -1.34 -20.06 -3.28
C ALA A 157 -2.40 -19.81 -2.22
N VAL A 158 -3.58 -19.35 -2.62
CA VAL A 158 -4.73 -19.13 -1.72
C VAL A 158 -5.98 -19.69 -2.38
N ALA A 159 -6.70 -20.54 -1.64
CA ALA A 159 -7.99 -21.09 -2.03
C ALA A 159 -9.05 -19.98 -2.05
N LEU A 160 -9.87 -19.97 -3.10
CA LEU A 160 -11.02 -19.08 -3.18
C LEU A 160 -11.99 -19.38 -2.04
N ARG A 161 -12.45 -18.32 -1.38
CA ARG A 161 -13.48 -18.39 -0.34
C ARG A 161 -14.59 -17.40 -0.67
N THR A 162 -15.77 -17.63 -0.14
CA THR A 162 -16.86 -16.65 -0.03
C THR A 162 -16.61 -15.68 1.13
N PRO A 163 -17.28 -14.51 1.19
CA PRO A 163 -17.21 -13.63 2.36
C PRO A 163 -17.59 -14.33 3.67
N GLU A 164 -18.58 -15.21 3.63
CA GLU A 164 -19.08 -15.97 4.78
C GLU A 164 -18.03 -16.98 5.28
N GLU A 165 -17.42 -17.74 4.36
CA GLU A 165 -16.33 -18.66 4.70
C GLU A 165 -15.13 -17.92 5.28
N TRP A 166 -14.79 -16.74 4.73
CA TRP A 166 -13.71 -15.92 5.29
C TRP A 166 -14.04 -15.41 6.70
N ALA A 167 -15.25 -14.92 6.92
CA ALA A 167 -15.68 -14.45 8.24
C ALA A 167 -15.67 -15.58 9.30
N ALA A 168 -15.98 -16.80 8.89
CA ALA A 168 -15.90 -17.99 9.75
C ALA A 168 -14.47 -18.51 9.95
N HIS A 169 -13.55 -18.23 9.02
CA HIS A 169 -12.16 -18.65 9.10
C HIS A 169 -11.43 -17.93 10.25
N GLU A 170 -10.58 -18.66 10.99
CA GLU A 170 -9.88 -18.14 12.18
C GLU A 170 -9.08 -16.85 11.88
N GLN A 171 -8.38 -16.82 10.74
CA GLN A 171 -7.67 -15.60 10.32
C GLN A 171 -8.62 -14.43 10.01
N GLY A 172 -9.75 -14.68 9.35
CA GLY A 172 -10.70 -13.63 8.99
C GLY A 172 -11.32 -13.01 10.23
N ALA A 173 -11.68 -13.85 11.21
CA ALA A 173 -12.14 -13.41 12.52
C ALA A 173 -11.05 -12.61 13.28
N ALA A 174 -9.79 -13.03 13.23
CA ALA A 174 -8.68 -12.34 13.89
C ALA A 174 -8.43 -10.93 13.31
N VAL A 175 -8.31 -10.82 11.98
CA VAL A 175 -8.02 -9.54 11.31
C VAL A 175 -9.21 -8.57 11.32
N ALA A 176 -10.43 -9.05 11.57
CA ALA A 176 -11.61 -8.21 11.68
C ALA A 176 -11.68 -7.38 12.99
N ARG A 177 -10.94 -7.76 14.04
CA ARG A 177 -11.02 -7.13 15.38
C ARG A 177 -10.34 -5.76 15.47
N PRO A 178 -9.09 -5.57 15.00
CA PRO A 178 -8.41 -4.28 15.13
C PRO A 178 -9.12 -3.17 14.33
N PRO A 179 -8.88 -1.88 14.63
CA PRO A 179 -9.33 -0.78 13.79
C PRO A 179 -8.73 -0.86 12.37
N LEU A 180 -9.29 -0.09 11.42
CA LEU A 180 -8.77 -0.04 10.05
C LEU A 180 -7.32 0.46 10.00
N VAL A 181 -7.02 1.50 10.79
CA VAL A 181 -5.69 2.02 11.06
C VAL A 181 -5.48 1.97 12.57
N GLU A 182 -4.66 1.03 13.04
CA GLU A 182 -4.30 0.93 14.44
C GLU A 182 -3.21 1.96 14.76
N ARG A 183 -3.40 2.71 15.84
CA ARG A 183 -2.46 3.75 16.28
C ARG A 183 -2.21 3.58 17.78
N VAL A 184 -0.96 3.43 18.16
CA VAL A 184 -0.53 3.20 19.56
C VAL A 184 0.55 4.20 19.93
N ARG A 185 0.49 4.78 21.13
CA ARG A 185 1.57 5.56 21.72
C ARG A 185 2.50 4.62 22.48
N LEU A 186 3.80 4.66 22.18
CA LEU A 186 4.78 3.71 22.72
C LEU A 186 5.52 4.25 23.95
N ASP A 187 5.67 5.57 24.07
CA ASP A 187 6.42 6.20 25.16
C ASP A 187 5.91 7.61 25.48
N SER A 188 6.60 8.27 26.42
CA SER A 188 6.35 9.64 26.85
C SER A 188 7.40 10.64 26.37
N ALA A 189 8.01 10.43 25.19
CA ALA A 189 8.94 11.40 24.60
C ALA A 189 8.30 12.81 24.53
N PRO A 190 9.08 13.89 24.64
CA PRO A 190 8.52 15.25 24.60
C PRO A 190 7.83 15.56 23.28
N ALA A 191 6.98 16.59 23.30
CA ALA A 191 6.37 17.14 22.09
C ALA A 191 7.44 17.52 21.07
N ARG A 192 7.17 17.22 19.81
CA ARG A 192 8.12 17.44 18.73
C ARG A 192 7.86 18.79 18.08
N GLU A 193 8.85 19.67 18.13
CA GLU A 193 8.82 20.89 17.33
C GLU A 193 9.19 20.57 15.88
N LEU A 194 8.26 20.87 14.98
CA LEU A 194 8.45 20.78 13.54
C LEU A 194 8.42 22.18 12.98
N SER A 195 9.49 22.60 12.29
CA SER A 195 9.53 23.92 11.66
C SER A 195 8.34 24.09 10.69
N PRO A 196 7.78 25.30 10.54
CA PRO A 196 6.73 25.53 9.57
C PRO A 196 7.22 25.17 8.15
N PRO A 197 6.37 24.54 7.31
CA PRO A 197 6.69 24.41 5.90
C PRO A 197 6.80 25.81 5.27
N ALA A 198 7.79 26.01 4.40
CA ALA A 198 8.05 27.30 3.75
C ALA A 198 7.94 27.17 2.23
N GLY A 199 7.42 28.22 1.60
CA GLY A 199 7.31 28.34 0.13
C GLY A 199 6.08 27.67 -0.47
N THR A 200 6.00 27.72 -1.79
CA THR A 200 4.96 27.11 -2.62
C THR A 200 5.63 26.15 -3.61
N PRO A 201 5.16 24.89 -3.76
CA PRO A 201 3.99 24.30 -3.11
C PRO A 201 4.18 24.10 -1.59
N LEU A 202 3.07 24.04 -0.86
CA LEU A 202 2.99 23.70 0.55
C LEU A 202 3.36 22.23 0.73
N LEU A 203 4.46 21.95 1.44
CA LEU A 203 5.04 20.61 1.64
C LEU A 203 4.97 20.19 3.12
N PRO A 204 3.87 19.56 3.59
CA PRO A 204 3.63 19.28 5.00
C PRO A 204 4.65 18.34 5.66
N ALA A 205 5.36 17.53 4.88
CA ALA A 205 6.38 16.59 5.34
C ALA A 205 7.81 17.09 5.07
N ALA A 206 7.98 18.33 4.61
CA ALA A 206 9.30 18.93 4.41
C ALA A 206 10.18 18.87 5.66
N GLY A 207 11.43 18.47 5.48
CA GLY A 207 12.42 18.30 6.54
C GLY A 207 12.33 17.00 7.34
N LEU A 208 11.35 16.13 7.04
CA LEU A 208 11.23 14.81 7.67
C LEU A 208 12.06 13.76 6.93
N ARG A 209 12.66 12.84 7.69
CA ARG A 209 13.40 11.68 7.16
C ARG A 209 12.60 10.40 7.33
N VAL A 210 12.36 9.70 6.22
CA VAL A 210 11.56 8.47 6.18
C VAL A 210 12.44 7.32 5.70
N LEU A 211 12.68 6.36 6.58
CA LEU A 211 13.36 5.11 6.23
C LEU A 211 12.32 4.10 5.72
N ASP A 212 12.37 3.81 4.42
CA ASP A 212 11.44 2.92 3.73
C ASP A 212 12.03 1.50 3.62
N LEU A 213 11.54 0.60 4.47
CA LEU A 213 11.80 -0.85 4.45
C LEU A 213 10.60 -1.60 3.89
N THR A 214 9.95 -1.01 2.87
CA THR A 214 8.80 -1.61 2.19
C THR A 214 9.16 -2.03 0.77
N ARG A 215 8.31 -2.90 0.22
CA ARG A 215 8.47 -3.47 -1.12
C ARG A 215 7.10 -3.62 -1.76
N VAL A 216 7.09 -3.99 -3.03
CA VAL A 216 5.83 -4.22 -3.76
C VAL A 216 5.09 -2.91 -4.02
N ILE A 217 3.86 -2.72 -3.52
CA ILE A 217 3.01 -1.58 -3.89
C ILE A 217 2.53 -0.82 -2.65
N ALA A 218 1.76 -1.42 -1.74
CA ALA A 218 1.13 -0.68 -0.64
C ALA A 218 2.09 0.20 0.19
N GLY A 219 3.23 -0.36 0.59
CA GLY A 219 4.25 0.41 1.31
C GLY A 219 4.87 1.49 0.43
N PRO A 220 5.33 1.17 -0.79
CA PRO A 220 5.82 2.17 -1.74
C PRO A 220 4.84 3.27 -2.12
N ILE A 221 3.52 3.01 -2.15
CA ILE A 221 2.46 4.02 -2.29
C ILE A 221 2.51 4.97 -1.10
N ALA A 222 2.52 4.45 0.13
CA ALA A 222 2.59 5.28 1.32
C ALA A 222 3.84 6.18 1.32
N THR A 223 5.00 5.60 1.03
CA THR A 223 6.28 6.33 1.13
C THR A 223 6.50 7.28 -0.05
N ARG A 224 6.03 6.98 -1.27
CA ARG A 224 6.05 7.96 -2.37
C ARG A 224 5.11 9.13 -2.11
N THR A 225 3.99 8.90 -1.40
CA THR A 225 3.12 9.98 -0.93
C THR A 225 3.79 10.84 0.14
N LEU A 226 4.55 10.27 1.07
CA LEU A 226 5.35 11.07 2.01
C LEU A 226 6.44 11.89 1.29
N ALA A 227 7.08 11.31 0.26
CA ALA A 227 8.03 12.03 -0.59
C ALA A 227 7.39 13.19 -1.37
N LEU A 228 6.19 12.96 -1.95
CA LEU A 228 5.40 14.01 -2.60
C LEU A 228 5.19 15.21 -1.67
N LEU A 229 4.93 14.94 -0.39
CA LEU A 229 4.69 15.96 0.63
C LEU A 229 5.98 16.58 1.19
N GLY A 230 7.15 16.22 0.64
CA GLY A 230 8.44 16.87 0.93
C GLY A 230 9.39 16.09 1.84
N ALA A 231 9.06 14.87 2.26
CA ALA A 231 9.98 14.07 3.07
C ALA A 231 11.19 13.58 2.26
N ASP A 232 12.38 13.52 2.89
CA ASP A 232 13.52 12.76 2.35
C ASP A 232 13.27 11.27 2.63
N VAL A 233 12.88 10.54 1.59
CA VAL A 233 12.58 9.12 1.66
C VAL A 233 13.74 8.33 1.10
N LEU A 234 14.38 7.53 1.95
CA LEU A 234 15.41 6.56 1.56
C LEU A 234 14.85 5.15 1.71
N ARG A 235 14.70 4.47 0.58
CA ARG A 235 14.31 3.06 0.52
C ARG A 235 15.54 2.16 0.58
N LEU A 236 15.52 1.17 1.46
CA LEU A 236 16.53 0.11 1.51
C LEU A 236 15.94 -1.23 1.08
N ASP A 237 16.58 -1.86 0.10
CA ASP A 237 16.26 -3.21 -0.33
C ASP A 237 17.41 -4.19 -0.03
N PRO A 238 17.11 -5.47 0.26
CA PRO A 238 18.13 -6.49 0.37
C PRO A 238 18.79 -6.78 -1.00
N PRO A 239 20.13 -6.91 -1.08
CA PRO A 239 20.85 -7.15 -2.34
C PRO A 239 20.39 -8.40 -3.10
N ASP A 240 20.05 -9.47 -2.37
CA ASP A 240 19.79 -10.80 -2.95
C ASP A 240 18.33 -11.04 -3.36
N LEU A 241 17.44 -10.07 -3.12
CA LEU A 241 16.03 -10.19 -3.48
C LEU A 241 15.64 -8.97 -4.31
N PRO A 242 15.90 -8.97 -5.63
CA PRO A 242 15.65 -7.81 -6.47
C PRO A 242 14.19 -7.42 -6.53
N GLU A 243 13.94 -6.12 -6.68
CA GLU A 243 12.61 -5.59 -6.98
C GLU A 243 12.30 -5.74 -8.48
N LEU A 244 11.01 -5.84 -8.82
CA LEU A 244 10.60 -5.84 -10.23
C LEU A 244 10.87 -4.44 -10.84
N PRO A 245 11.61 -4.33 -11.97
CA PRO A 245 12.03 -3.04 -12.51
C PRO A 245 10.88 -2.07 -12.82
N ASP A 246 9.80 -2.57 -13.43
CA ASP A 246 8.64 -1.72 -13.79
C ASP A 246 7.88 -1.24 -12.55
N GLN A 247 7.83 -2.06 -11.50
CA GLN A 247 7.23 -1.69 -10.22
C GLN A 247 8.07 -0.65 -9.47
N HIS A 248 9.40 -0.76 -9.50
CA HIS A 248 10.29 0.28 -8.97
C HIS A 248 10.12 1.58 -9.75
N THR A 249 10.01 1.50 -11.08
CA THR A 249 9.76 2.66 -11.93
C THR A 249 8.45 3.35 -11.55
N ASP A 250 7.34 2.62 -11.40
CA ASP A 250 6.05 3.21 -11.03
C ASP A 250 6.05 3.82 -9.61
N THR A 251 6.65 3.13 -8.65
CA THR A 251 6.50 3.49 -7.22
C THR A 251 7.69 4.25 -6.62
N GLY A 252 8.76 4.47 -7.39
CA GLY A 252 10.01 5.11 -6.96
C GLY A 252 10.03 6.63 -6.99
N PHE A 253 8.96 7.27 -7.50
CA PHE A 253 8.83 8.71 -7.62
C PHE A 253 9.11 9.43 -6.29
N GLY A 254 9.96 10.46 -6.33
CA GLY A 254 10.34 11.24 -5.15
C GLY A 254 11.35 10.57 -4.19
N LYS A 255 11.66 9.29 -4.35
CA LYS A 255 12.48 8.52 -3.39
C LYS A 255 13.93 8.33 -3.86
N ARG A 256 14.81 8.02 -2.91
CA ARG A 256 16.13 7.40 -3.12
C ARG A 256 16.05 5.91 -2.83
N SER A 257 16.88 5.11 -3.47
CA SER A 257 16.94 3.66 -3.30
C SER A 257 18.37 3.16 -3.19
N ALA A 258 18.68 2.46 -2.10
CA ALA A 258 19.97 1.83 -1.84
C ALA A 258 19.81 0.34 -1.50
N LEU A 259 20.88 -0.43 -1.71
CA LEU A 259 20.93 -1.84 -1.32
C LEU A 259 21.70 -2.01 -0.02
N VAL A 260 21.10 -2.74 0.94
CA VAL A 260 21.73 -3.02 2.24
C VAL A 260 21.34 -4.41 2.71
N ASP A 261 22.33 -5.24 2.97
CA ASP A 261 22.13 -6.44 3.77
C ASP A 261 22.11 -6.05 5.26
N LEU A 262 20.99 -6.30 5.96
CA LEU A 262 20.81 -5.83 7.34
C LEU A 262 21.73 -6.51 8.35
N ALA A 263 22.30 -7.69 8.01
CA ALA A 263 23.21 -8.39 8.91
C ALA A 263 24.62 -7.79 8.85
N SER A 264 25.14 -7.55 7.66
CA SER A 264 26.48 -6.99 7.43
C SER A 264 26.51 -5.45 7.44
N GLY A 265 25.40 -4.79 7.09
CA GLY A 265 25.25 -3.33 7.03
C GLY A 265 24.70 -2.70 8.31
N ARG A 266 24.82 -3.36 9.47
CA ARG A 266 24.20 -2.96 10.74
C ARG A 266 24.52 -1.51 11.13
N GLU A 267 25.78 -1.09 11.02
CA GLU A 267 26.23 0.25 11.40
C GLU A 267 25.56 1.34 10.56
N ALA A 268 25.55 1.19 9.22
CA ALA A 268 24.88 2.14 8.34
C ALA A 268 23.36 2.23 8.61
N VAL A 269 22.71 1.10 8.90
CA VAL A 269 21.28 1.09 9.27
C VAL A 269 21.05 1.78 10.61
N GLU A 270 21.93 1.59 11.59
CA GLU A 270 21.86 2.27 12.88
C GLU A 270 22.00 3.78 12.74
N GLU A 271 22.93 4.27 11.92
CA GLU A 271 23.08 5.69 11.62
C GLU A 271 21.83 6.28 10.96
N LEU A 272 21.23 5.55 10.01
CA LEU A 272 20.00 5.96 9.36
C LEU A 272 18.84 6.03 10.35
N VAL A 273 18.66 4.98 11.17
CA VAL A 273 17.60 4.90 12.18
C VAL A 273 17.73 6.00 13.24
N ALA A 274 18.95 6.29 13.69
CA ALA A 274 19.21 7.32 14.71
C ALA A 274 18.71 8.72 14.29
N ARG A 275 18.57 8.96 12.98
CA ARG A 275 18.13 10.24 12.41
C ARG A 275 16.77 10.16 11.71
N ALA A 276 16.15 8.97 11.65
CA ALA A 276 14.85 8.80 11.04
C ALA A 276 13.75 9.42 11.91
N ASP A 277 12.74 9.95 11.25
CA ASP A 277 11.52 10.46 11.87
C ASP A 277 10.38 9.46 11.74
N VAL A 278 10.38 8.75 10.61
CA VAL A 278 9.45 7.68 10.30
C VAL A 278 10.25 6.47 9.83
N VAL A 279 9.94 5.29 10.36
CA VAL A 279 10.42 4.01 9.84
C VAL A 279 9.21 3.22 9.35
N VAL A 280 9.19 2.89 8.07
CA VAL A 280 8.07 2.17 7.44
C VAL A 280 8.52 0.76 7.09
N THR A 281 7.77 -0.25 7.53
CA THR A 281 8.10 -1.66 7.28
C THR A 281 6.93 -2.36 6.57
N GLY A 282 7.25 -3.15 5.54
CA GLY A 282 6.27 -3.93 4.77
C GLY A 282 6.47 -5.45 4.90
N TYR A 283 7.22 -5.88 5.91
CA TYR A 283 7.53 -7.29 6.15
C TYR A 283 6.48 -7.93 7.07
N ARG A 284 6.51 -9.27 7.14
CA ARG A 284 5.68 -10.00 8.11
C ARG A 284 5.96 -9.47 9.53
N PRO A 285 4.93 -9.33 10.38
CA PRO A 285 5.09 -8.98 11.78
C PRO A 285 6.23 -9.77 12.43
N GLY A 286 7.14 -9.05 13.10
CA GLY A 286 8.32 -9.62 13.78
C GLY A 286 9.52 -9.99 12.89
N ALA A 287 9.40 -9.93 11.55
CA ALA A 287 10.46 -10.41 10.66
C ALA A 287 11.77 -9.61 10.75
N LEU A 288 11.72 -8.36 11.23
CA LEU A 288 12.89 -7.49 11.37
C LEU A 288 13.35 -7.31 12.82
N ASP A 289 12.67 -7.92 13.80
CA ASP A 289 12.95 -7.72 15.23
C ASP A 289 14.36 -8.19 15.60
N ARG A 290 14.84 -9.26 14.96
CA ARG A 290 16.22 -9.77 15.13
C ARG A 290 17.31 -8.76 14.73
N PHE A 291 16.96 -7.74 13.96
CA PHE A 291 17.86 -6.63 13.58
C PHE A 291 17.65 -5.40 14.47
N GLY A 292 16.90 -5.52 15.56
CA GLY A 292 16.56 -4.41 16.46
C GLY A 292 15.49 -3.48 15.90
N LEU A 293 14.78 -3.86 14.84
CA LEU A 293 13.81 -3.01 14.14
C LEU A 293 12.35 -3.26 14.58
N SER A 294 12.14 -3.78 15.80
CA SER A 294 10.81 -3.79 16.42
C SER A 294 10.39 -2.37 16.78
N ALA A 295 9.09 -2.15 16.95
CA ALA A 295 8.56 -0.82 17.24
C ALA A 295 9.09 -0.27 18.57
N GLU A 296 9.16 -1.14 19.58
CA GLU A 296 9.65 -0.84 20.92
C GLU A 296 11.16 -0.52 20.89
N ALA A 297 11.97 -1.34 20.20
CA ALA A 297 13.41 -1.12 20.08
C ALA A 297 13.74 0.13 19.25
N LEU A 298 12.90 0.50 18.28
CA LEU A 298 13.02 1.76 17.55
C LEU A 298 12.69 2.96 18.44
N ALA A 299 11.59 2.90 19.21
CA ALA A 299 11.19 3.95 20.14
C ALA A 299 12.22 4.19 21.25
N GLU A 300 12.82 3.13 21.79
CA GLU A 300 13.89 3.21 22.79
C GLU A 300 15.13 3.94 22.25
N ARG A 301 15.56 3.61 21.03
CA ARG A 301 16.75 4.20 20.40
C ARG A 301 16.50 5.60 19.84
N ARG A 302 15.27 5.87 19.41
CA ARG A 302 14.85 7.14 18.83
C ARG A 302 13.50 7.57 19.42
N PRO A 303 13.48 8.14 20.64
CA PRO A 303 12.27 8.68 21.22
C PRO A 303 11.64 9.75 20.30
N GLY A 304 10.33 9.65 20.08
CA GLY A 304 9.57 10.47 19.14
C GLY A 304 9.51 9.94 17.71
N VAL A 305 10.00 8.73 17.42
CA VAL A 305 9.87 8.10 16.10
C VAL A 305 8.43 7.66 15.81
N VAL A 306 8.02 7.73 14.55
CA VAL A 306 6.82 7.05 14.05
C VAL A 306 7.22 5.73 13.38
N VAL A 307 6.76 4.61 13.91
CA VAL A 307 6.95 3.28 13.31
C VAL A 307 5.66 2.88 12.58
N ALA A 308 5.74 2.76 11.27
CA ALA A 308 4.65 2.33 10.42
C ALA A 308 4.86 0.87 9.99
N GLN A 309 3.86 0.01 10.20
CA GLN A 309 3.93 -1.40 9.84
C GLN A 309 2.74 -1.78 8.95
N LEU A 310 3.06 -2.41 7.83
CA LEU A 310 2.14 -2.92 6.84
C LEU A 310 2.33 -4.43 6.72
N SER A 311 1.22 -5.17 6.69
CA SER A 311 1.22 -6.60 6.39
C SER A 311 0.02 -7.00 5.54
N ALA A 312 0.04 -8.20 4.98
CA ALA A 312 -1.13 -8.71 4.25
C ALA A 312 -2.27 -9.12 5.19
N TRP A 313 -1.95 -9.85 6.26
CA TRP A 313 -2.94 -10.58 7.06
C TRP A 313 -3.19 -9.99 8.45
N GLY A 314 -2.44 -8.97 8.87
CA GLY A 314 -2.50 -8.40 10.21
C GLY A 314 -1.49 -9.02 11.18
N ALA A 315 -1.45 -8.50 12.40
CA ALA A 315 -0.49 -8.89 13.43
C ALA A 315 -0.91 -10.12 14.27
N THR A 316 -2.13 -10.64 14.07
CA THR A 316 -2.70 -11.73 14.87
C THR A 316 -3.35 -12.80 13.99
N GLY A 317 -3.61 -13.97 14.57
CA GLY A 317 -4.20 -15.13 13.89
C GLY A 317 -3.17 -16.03 13.20
N PRO A 318 -3.61 -17.20 12.72
CA PRO A 318 -2.73 -18.24 12.19
C PRO A 318 -1.96 -17.84 10.93
N TRP A 319 -2.38 -16.78 10.24
CA TRP A 319 -1.72 -16.28 9.02
C TRP A 319 -0.92 -15.00 9.23
N ALA A 320 -0.78 -14.50 10.46
CA ALA A 320 0.04 -13.30 10.74
C ALA A 320 1.48 -13.45 10.18
N GLY A 321 2.04 -14.65 10.28
CA GLY A 321 3.35 -15.00 9.73
C GLY A 321 3.38 -15.40 8.25
N ARG A 322 2.27 -15.28 7.50
CA ARG A 322 2.24 -15.64 6.06
C ARG A 322 2.60 -14.45 5.17
N ARG A 323 3.17 -14.74 4.00
CA ARG A 323 3.28 -13.76 2.91
C ARG A 323 1.90 -13.53 2.30
N GLY A 324 1.69 -12.38 1.70
CA GLY A 324 0.46 -12.09 0.97
C GLY A 324 0.67 -10.92 0.01
N PHE A 325 -0.23 -10.85 -0.96
CA PHE A 325 -0.32 -9.83 -1.99
C PHE A 325 -1.79 -9.47 -2.15
N ASP A 326 -2.09 -8.28 -2.67
CA ASP A 326 -3.47 -7.83 -2.92
C ASP A 326 -4.31 -8.92 -3.60
N SER A 327 -3.81 -9.49 -4.71
CA SER A 327 -4.51 -10.55 -5.45
C SER A 327 -4.82 -11.80 -4.62
N LEU A 328 -4.00 -12.14 -3.62
CA LEU A 328 -4.26 -13.29 -2.74
C LEU A 328 -5.26 -12.93 -1.64
N VAL A 329 -5.19 -11.70 -1.14
CA VAL A 329 -6.13 -11.19 -0.14
C VAL A 329 -7.53 -11.07 -0.74
N GLN A 330 -7.68 -10.63 -2.00
CA GLN A 330 -8.97 -10.62 -2.70
C GLN A 330 -9.62 -12.01 -2.74
N VAL A 331 -8.80 -13.06 -2.85
CA VAL A 331 -9.25 -14.45 -3.01
C VAL A 331 -9.62 -15.08 -1.68
N ALA A 332 -8.81 -14.83 -0.65
CA ALA A 332 -9.12 -15.27 0.71
C ALA A 332 -10.38 -14.61 1.28
N THR A 333 -10.62 -13.33 0.96
CA THR A 333 -11.66 -12.51 1.61
C THR A 333 -13.04 -12.59 0.94
N GLY A 334 -13.15 -13.25 -0.21
CA GLY A 334 -14.39 -13.33 -0.99
C GLY A 334 -14.63 -12.21 -1.99
N ILE A 335 -13.71 -11.26 -2.12
CA ILE A 335 -13.77 -10.23 -3.17
C ILE A 335 -13.77 -10.89 -4.56
N ALA A 336 -12.88 -11.85 -4.80
CA ALA A 336 -12.81 -12.54 -6.10
C ALA A 336 -14.06 -13.38 -6.39
N HIS A 337 -14.78 -13.84 -5.36
CA HIS A 337 -16.07 -14.50 -5.52
C HIS A 337 -17.15 -13.50 -5.96
N ILE A 338 -17.23 -12.34 -5.31
CA ILE A 338 -18.21 -11.29 -5.63
C ILE A 338 -18.01 -10.73 -7.04
N GLU A 339 -16.77 -10.41 -7.42
CA GLU A 339 -16.42 -9.88 -8.74
C GLU A 339 -16.52 -10.93 -9.86
N GLY A 340 -16.76 -12.20 -9.51
CA GLY A 340 -16.81 -13.31 -10.46
C GLY A 340 -18.07 -13.39 -11.31
N GLU A 341 -17.97 -14.13 -12.42
CA GLU A 341 -19.07 -14.41 -13.35
C GLU A 341 -19.09 -15.87 -13.77
N ARG A 342 -20.29 -16.45 -13.92
CA ARG A 342 -20.50 -17.80 -14.50
C ARG A 342 -19.52 -18.86 -13.96
N ASP A 343 -19.43 -18.97 -12.63
CA ASP A 343 -18.51 -19.85 -11.87
C ASP A 343 -17.00 -19.59 -12.05
N ARG A 344 -16.61 -18.42 -12.56
CA ARG A 344 -15.21 -17.98 -12.62
C ARG A 344 -14.94 -16.83 -11.64
N PRO A 345 -13.85 -16.88 -10.86
CA PRO A 345 -13.46 -15.78 -10.00
C PRO A 345 -13.13 -14.52 -10.80
N GLY A 346 -13.47 -13.36 -10.24
CA GLY A 346 -13.11 -12.06 -10.76
C GLY A 346 -11.94 -11.43 -10.01
N ALA A 347 -11.63 -10.19 -10.37
CA ALA A 347 -10.65 -9.36 -9.69
C ALA A 347 -11.15 -7.92 -9.67
N LEU A 348 -10.72 -7.14 -8.67
CA LEU A 348 -10.97 -5.71 -8.65
C LEU A 348 -10.37 -5.02 -9.88
N PRO A 349 -10.93 -3.87 -10.31
CA PRO A 349 -10.45 -3.14 -11.48
C PRO A 349 -9.05 -2.56 -11.31
N ALA A 350 -8.45 -2.66 -10.13
CA ALA A 350 -7.14 -2.15 -9.73
C ALA A 350 -6.57 -3.03 -8.59
N GLN A 351 -5.30 -2.84 -8.25
CA GLN A 351 -4.75 -3.32 -6.96
C GLN A 351 -5.22 -2.41 -5.82
N ALA A 352 -6.54 -2.32 -5.66
CA ALA A 352 -7.19 -1.33 -4.83
C ALA A 352 -6.90 -1.53 -3.33
N LEU A 353 -6.64 -2.75 -2.88
CA LEU A 353 -6.24 -3.01 -1.50
C LEU A 353 -4.83 -2.49 -1.26
N ASP A 354 -3.91 -2.69 -2.20
CA ASP A 354 -2.55 -2.18 -2.09
C ASP A 354 -2.55 -0.64 -2.05
N HIS A 355 -3.17 0.01 -3.05
CA HIS A 355 -3.24 1.48 -3.10
C HIS A 355 -3.99 2.07 -1.90
N GLY A 356 -5.18 1.56 -1.59
CA GLY A 356 -5.99 2.03 -0.46
C GLY A 356 -5.26 1.89 0.86
N THR A 357 -4.64 0.73 1.11
CA THR A 357 -3.86 0.51 2.34
C THR A 357 -2.63 1.41 2.42
N GLY A 358 -1.97 1.69 1.28
CA GLY A 358 -0.86 2.64 1.22
C GLY A 358 -1.27 4.07 1.61
N TYR A 359 -2.38 4.57 1.07
CA TYR A 359 -2.90 5.89 1.45
C TYR A 359 -3.36 5.94 2.91
N LEU A 360 -3.99 4.88 3.42
CA LEU A 360 -4.36 4.77 4.83
C LEU A 360 -3.12 4.75 5.75
N LEU A 361 -2.03 4.09 5.35
CA LEU A 361 -0.77 4.10 6.09
C LEU A 361 -0.14 5.50 6.12
N ALA A 362 -0.08 6.18 4.96
CA ALA A 362 0.40 7.55 4.89
C ALA A 362 -0.46 8.51 5.74
N ALA A 363 -1.79 8.39 5.67
CA ALA A 363 -2.70 9.16 6.53
C ALA A 363 -2.45 8.91 8.02
N GLY A 364 -2.24 7.65 8.41
CA GLY A 364 -1.89 7.28 9.78
C GLY A 364 -0.56 7.87 10.25
N VAL A 365 0.48 7.88 9.38
CA VAL A 365 1.76 8.53 9.66
C VAL A 365 1.61 10.04 9.83
N LEU A 366 0.91 10.71 8.91
CA LEU A 366 0.69 12.16 8.96
C LEU A 366 -0.09 12.57 10.21
N ARG A 367 -1.12 11.79 10.58
CA ARG A 367 -1.86 11.98 11.85
C ARG A 367 -0.98 11.73 13.07
N ALA A 368 -0.15 10.70 13.04
CA ALA A 368 0.80 10.43 14.12
C ALA A 368 1.78 11.61 14.33
N LEU A 369 2.29 12.19 13.24
CA LEU A 369 3.14 13.39 13.28
C LEU A 369 2.39 14.60 13.82
N SER A 370 1.14 14.83 13.39
CA SER A 370 0.27 15.89 13.93
C SER A 370 0.00 15.72 15.43
N ASP A 371 -0.23 14.49 15.89
CA ASP A 371 -0.46 14.20 17.31
C ASP A 371 0.82 14.39 18.15
N GLN A 372 2.00 14.21 17.55
CA GLN A 372 3.29 14.39 18.21
C GLN A 372 3.66 15.84 18.47
N THR A 373 3.16 16.80 17.68
CA THR A 373 3.45 18.22 17.89
C THR A 373 2.85 18.76 19.19
N GLU A 374 1.79 18.13 19.70
CA GLU A 374 1.12 18.51 20.95
C GLU A 374 1.41 17.52 22.07
N ALA A 375 1.17 16.23 21.83
CA ALA A 375 1.20 15.22 22.88
C ALA A 375 2.57 14.53 23.05
N GLY A 376 3.51 14.76 22.12
CA GLY A 376 4.80 14.05 22.07
C GLY A 376 4.64 12.54 21.92
N GLY A 377 5.68 11.80 22.28
CA GLY A 377 5.72 10.34 22.33
C GLY A 377 5.94 9.66 20.98
N SER A 378 6.65 8.54 20.95
CA SER A 378 6.73 7.67 19.78
C SER A 378 5.36 7.09 19.43
N ARG A 379 5.14 6.81 18.14
CA ARG A 379 3.87 6.29 17.61
C ARG A 379 4.11 5.02 16.83
N LEU A 380 3.22 4.06 16.97
CA LEU A 380 3.09 2.91 16.12
C LEU A 380 1.82 3.06 15.29
N VAL A 381 1.92 2.87 13.97
CA VAL A 381 0.80 2.82 13.04
C VAL A 381 0.80 1.46 12.37
N ARG A 382 -0.31 0.71 12.45
CA ARG A 382 -0.45 -0.60 11.76
C ARG A 382 -1.66 -0.62 10.84
N VAL A 383 -1.44 -1.19 9.65
CA VAL A 383 -2.51 -1.49 8.68
C VAL A 383 -2.30 -2.89 8.10
N ALA A 384 -3.39 -3.49 7.62
CA ALA A 384 -3.34 -4.79 6.96
C ALA A 384 -4.24 -4.83 5.73
N LEU A 385 -3.74 -5.41 4.63
CA LEU A 385 -4.52 -5.54 3.39
C LEU A 385 -5.85 -6.27 3.63
N ALA A 386 -5.85 -7.35 4.41
CA ALA A 386 -7.07 -8.09 4.74
C ALA A 386 -8.04 -7.31 5.62
N ARG A 387 -7.56 -6.38 6.45
CA ARG A 387 -8.42 -5.44 7.18
C ARG A 387 -9.07 -4.44 6.24
N THR A 388 -8.29 -3.88 5.31
CA THR A 388 -8.77 -2.99 4.25
C THR A 388 -9.81 -3.68 3.36
N ALA A 389 -9.59 -4.94 2.99
CA ALA A 389 -10.56 -5.74 2.25
C ALA A 389 -11.89 -5.89 3.02
N GLY A 390 -11.82 -6.14 4.32
CA GLY A 390 -13.01 -6.20 5.18
C GLY A 390 -13.82 -4.89 5.18
N ASP A 391 -13.16 -3.73 5.11
CA ASP A 391 -13.86 -2.45 4.99
C ASP A 391 -14.52 -2.25 3.61
N LEU A 392 -13.82 -2.62 2.53
CA LEU A 392 -14.39 -2.59 1.19
C LEU A 392 -15.66 -3.45 1.11
N LEU A 393 -15.62 -4.65 1.69
CA LEU A 393 -16.74 -5.62 1.73
C LEU A 393 -17.94 -5.15 2.55
N ARG A 394 -17.75 -4.36 3.62
CA ARG A 394 -18.87 -3.79 4.42
C ARG A 394 -19.80 -2.88 3.60
N GLY A 395 -19.33 -2.37 2.47
CA GLY A 395 -20.13 -1.54 1.57
C GLY A 395 -20.93 -2.33 0.52
N ALA A 396 -20.94 -3.66 0.56
CA ALA A 396 -21.63 -4.53 -0.41
C ALA A 396 -23.17 -4.56 -0.26
N GLY A 397 -23.79 -3.49 0.26
CA GLY A 397 -25.23 -3.41 0.51
C GLY A 397 -26.06 -3.26 -0.77
N GLY A 398 -26.40 -4.38 -1.40
CA GLY A 398 -27.37 -4.50 -2.50
C GLY A 398 -26.73 -4.94 -3.84
N PRO A 399 -27.50 -5.57 -4.74
CA PRO A 399 -26.99 -5.99 -6.05
C PRO A 399 -26.59 -4.77 -6.87
N ARG A 400 -25.29 -4.45 -6.88
CA ARG A 400 -24.68 -3.64 -7.94
C ARG A 400 -24.41 -4.58 -9.11
N ALA A 401 -25.12 -4.40 -10.22
CA ALA A 401 -24.57 -4.83 -11.49
C ALA A 401 -23.19 -4.17 -11.61
N ALA A 402 -22.19 -4.90 -12.12
CA ALA A 402 -20.99 -4.21 -12.59
C ALA A 402 -21.50 -3.12 -13.55
N GLU A 403 -21.16 -1.85 -13.32
CA GLU A 403 -21.53 -0.79 -14.24
C GLU A 403 -20.83 -1.11 -15.57
N GLU A 404 -21.53 -1.84 -16.45
CA GLU A 404 -21.13 -2.08 -17.82
C GLU A 404 -21.25 -0.76 -18.56
N GLY A 405 -20.15 -0.02 -18.57
CA GLY A 405 -19.99 1.19 -19.36
C GLY A 405 -18.55 1.32 -19.78
N GLU A 406 -18.30 1.53 -21.07
CA GLU A 406 -17.00 2.01 -21.52
C GLU A 406 -16.70 3.32 -20.78
N THR A 407 -15.62 3.33 -20.00
CA THR A 407 -15.10 4.58 -19.43
C THR A 407 -14.65 5.49 -20.56
N ASN A 408 -15.52 6.41 -20.98
CA ASN A 408 -15.18 7.48 -21.92
C ASN A 408 -14.29 8.58 -21.28
N LEU A 409 -13.84 8.38 -20.03
CA LEU A 409 -12.97 9.32 -19.35
C LEU A 409 -11.52 9.10 -19.81
N SER A 410 -11.00 10.05 -20.59
CA SER A 410 -9.59 10.07 -20.95
C SER A 410 -8.72 10.32 -19.70
N PRO A 411 -7.69 9.49 -19.43
CA PRO A 411 -6.81 9.70 -18.29
C PRO A 411 -5.82 10.86 -18.51
N THR A 412 -5.72 11.42 -19.72
CA THR A 412 -4.74 12.45 -20.10
C THR A 412 -4.59 13.61 -19.11
N PRO A 413 -5.64 14.17 -18.49
CA PRO A 413 -5.49 15.25 -17.51
C PRO A 413 -4.69 14.88 -16.25
N TRP A 414 -4.53 13.57 -15.97
CA TRP A 414 -3.84 13.05 -14.79
C TRP A 414 -2.57 12.27 -15.16
N LEU A 415 -2.03 12.53 -16.35
CA LEU A 415 -0.79 11.95 -16.83
C LEU A 415 0.22 13.05 -17.12
N ALA A 416 1.50 12.72 -16.90
CA ALA A 416 2.61 13.59 -17.23
C ALA A 416 3.73 12.79 -17.87
N GLU A 417 4.67 13.51 -18.49
CA GLU A 417 5.84 12.96 -19.16
C GLU A 417 7.10 13.68 -18.70
N ARG A 418 8.20 12.96 -18.52
CA ARG A 418 9.52 13.54 -18.21
C ARG A 418 10.68 12.58 -18.47
N ASP A 419 11.85 13.14 -18.70
CA ASP A 419 13.09 12.37 -18.75
C ASP A 419 13.53 11.91 -17.35
N SER A 420 14.17 10.74 -17.30
CA SER A 420 14.70 10.15 -16.08
C SER A 420 15.97 9.34 -16.34
N PRO A 421 16.73 8.96 -15.30
CA PRO A 421 17.83 7.99 -15.42
C PRO A 421 17.43 6.61 -15.98
N LEU A 422 16.13 6.31 -16.04
CA LEU A 422 15.56 5.06 -16.55
C LEU A 422 15.05 5.17 -18.00
N GLY A 423 15.05 6.37 -18.59
CA GLY A 423 14.46 6.65 -19.91
C GLY A 423 13.39 7.75 -19.85
N HIS A 424 12.73 8.01 -20.97
CA HIS A 424 11.60 8.93 -21.06
C HIS A 424 10.34 8.27 -20.47
N LEU A 425 9.78 8.85 -19.42
CA LEU A 425 8.66 8.29 -18.68
C LEU A 425 7.36 8.98 -19.02
N ARG A 426 6.30 8.20 -19.24
CA ARG A 426 4.90 8.63 -19.11
C ARG A 426 4.32 7.99 -17.86
N TYR A 427 3.68 8.76 -16.98
CA TYR A 427 3.29 8.30 -15.65
C TYR A 427 2.03 9.00 -15.13
N ALA A 428 1.42 8.41 -14.10
CA ALA A 428 0.28 8.99 -13.40
C ALA A 428 0.71 10.07 -12.39
N LEU A 429 0.00 11.20 -12.41
CA LEU A 429 0.13 12.26 -11.42
C LEU A 429 -0.40 11.80 -10.05
N PRO A 430 0.09 12.39 -8.94
CA PRO A 430 -0.41 12.06 -7.61
C PRO A 430 -1.89 12.45 -7.45
N PRO A 431 -2.73 11.61 -6.79
CA PRO A 431 -4.14 11.96 -6.57
C PRO A 431 -4.38 12.75 -5.28
N VAL A 432 -3.34 12.96 -4.47
CA VAL A 432 -3.42 13.71 -3.21
C VAL A 432 -3.39 15.20 -3.51
N GLU A 433 -4.54 15.86 -3.38
CA GLU A 433 -4.73 17.26 -3.74
C GLU A 433 -5.32 18.07 -2.57
N PHE A 434 -4.67 19.19 -2.24
CA PHE A 434 -5.15 20.23 -1.34
C PHE A 434 -4.65 21.59 -1.80
N GLU A 435 -5.24 22.66 -1.27
CA GLU A 435 -4.91 24.05 -1.59
C GLU A 435 -3.41 24.34 -1.36
N GLU A 436 -2.77 24.96 -2.35
CA GLU A 436 -1.32 25.21 -2.45
C GLU A 436 -0.42 23.96 -2.38
N GLY A 437 -0.97 22.75 -2.31
CA GLY A 437 -0.22 21.50 -2.30
C GLY A 437 0.48 21.17 -3.62
N PRO A 438 1.41 20.20 -3.62
CA PRO A 438 2.12 19.77 -4.81
C PRO A 438 1.17 19.14 -5.84
N ARG A 439 1.44 19.38 -7.12
CA ARG A 439 0.63 18.87 -8.25
C ARG A 439 1.31 17.75 -9.04
N ASP A 440 2.61 17.56 -8.83
CA ASP A 440 3.43 16.55 -9.48
C ASP A 440 4.50 16.06 -8.49
N TRP A 441 5.15 14.96 -8.82
CA TRP A 441 6.24 14.36 -8.06
C TRP A 441 7.53 15.16 -8.20
N ALA A 442 8.16 15.49 -7.07
CA ALA A 442 9.36 16.34 -7.02
C ALA A 442 10.54 15.86 -7.90
N ARG A 443 10.71 14.54 -8.10
CA ARG A 443 11.73 13.96 -8.99
C ARG A 443 11.34 12.59 -9.55
N PRO A 444 11.87 12.17 -10.71
CA PRO A 444 11.66 10.83 -11.24
C PRO A 444 12.30 9.75 -10.38
N PRO A 445 11.87 8.49 -10.51
CA PRO A 445 12.60 7.35 -9.96
C PRO A 445 14.04 7.32 -10.51
N GLY A 446 15.00 7.08 -9.61
CA GLY A 446 16.37 6.76 -9.97
C GLY A 446 16.55 5.28 -10.33
N ARG A 447 17.79 4.90 -10.69
CA ARG A 447 18.14 3.48 -10.84
C ARG A 447 18.00 2.77 -9.49
N TRP A 448 17.37 1.62 -9.49
CA TRP A 448 17.12 0.85 -8.27
C TRP A 448 18.45 0.51 -7.58
N GLY A 449 18.54 0.82 -6.28
CA GLY A 449 19.67 0.43 -5.45
C GLY A 449 20.98 1.19 -5.65
N THR A 450 21.00 2.28 -6.44
CA THR A 450 22.25 2.99 -6.78
C THR A 450 22.54 4.22 -5.93
N ASP A 451 21.59 4.68 -5.11
CA ASP A 451 21.82 5.82 -4.21
C ASP A 451 22.69 5.41 -3.01
N GLU A 452 23.34 6.39 -2.39
CA GLU A 452 24.14 6.16 -1.20
C GLU A 452 23.27 5.88 0.03
N THR A 453 23.73 4.98 0.88
CA THR A 453 23.11 4.62 2.18
C THR A 453 23.38 5.70 3.24
N ARG A 454 22.96 6.95 3.01
CA ARG A 454 23.05 8.06 3.98
C ARG A 454 21.95 9.10 3.76
N TRP A 455 21.60 9.85 4.80
CA TRP A 455 20.73 11.03 4.67
C TRP A 455 21.42 12.16 3.89
N LEU A 456 20.64 12.99 3.20
CA LEU A 456 21.13 14.23 2.60
C LEU A 456 21.30 15.35 3.64
#